data_AF-A0A2M9J3P2-F1
#
_entry.id   AF-A0A2M9J3P2-F1
#
_cell.length_a   1.000
_cell.length_b   1.000
_cell.length_c   1.000
_cell.angle_alpha   90.00
_cell.angle_beta   90.00
_cell.angle_gamma   90.00
#
_symmetry.space_group_name_H-M   'P 1'
#
loop_
_entity.id
_entity.type
_entity.pdbx_description
1 polymer ?
#
loop_
_entity_poly.entity_id
_entity_poly.type
_entity_poly.pdbx_seq_one_letter_code
_entity_poly.pdbx_strand_id
1 'polypeptide(L)'
;MHHIRQLAAASCALALAAAGLVLSTATAHAAPAASCSQSYLPLPDPVCQPGAYNPDVTQATIGSTICVSGWTSTVRPPTSYTNPLKVQQITAYGYSDTSTADYEEDHLVPLELGGAPRDPKNLWPEPRYSTGGKTAGNKDTVENKLKSAVCNGQVGLDDARRAIATDWTTALSVTGVG
;
A
#
# COMPACT_ATOMS: atom_id res chain seq x y z
N MET A 1 -80.37 63.19 -13.73
CA MET A 1 -80.26 61.73 -13.88
C MET A 1 -78.80 61.35 -13.75
N HIS A 2 -78.50 60.36 -12.89
CA HIS A 2 -77.23 59.61 -12.74
C HIS A 2 -76.00 60.39 -12.23
N HIS A 3 -75.21 59.94 -11.24
CA HIS A 3 -75.17 58.77 -10.35
C HIS A 3 -74.18 59.09 -9.21
N ILE A 4 -74.47 58.67 -7.98
CA ILE A 4 -73.49 58.57 -6.87
C ILE A 4 -72.60 57.35 -7.13
N ARG A 5 -71.26 57.42 -6.98
CA ARG A 5 -70.41 56.31 -6.50
C ARG A 5 -69.13 56.78 -5.79
N GLN A 6 -68.88 56.15 -4.64
CA GLN A 6 -67.70 56.23 -3.78
C GLN A 6 -66.52 55.38 -4.28
N LEU A 7 -65.41 55.42 -3.52
CA LEU A 7 -64.32 54.43 -3.34
C LEU A 7 -63.09 54.65 -4.25
N ALA A 8 -61.83 54.48 -3.82
CA ALA A 8 -61.21 54.16 -2.54
C ALA A 8 -59.73 54.59 -2.61
N ALA A 9 -59.13 54.94 -1.47
CA ALA A 9 -57.69 55.15 -1.36
C ALA A 9 -56.94 53.81 -1.50
N ALA A 10 -55.96 53.75 -2.40
CA ALA A 10 -55.03 52.63 -2.51
C ALA A 10 -53.63 53.11 -2.14
N SER A 11 -53.21 52.83 -0.91
CA SER A 11 -51.85 53.00 -0.44
C SER A 11 -50.96 51.95 -1.13
N CYS A 12 -50.04 52.39 -1.99
CA CYS A 12 -49.03 51.52 -2.59
C CYS A 12 -47.84 51.45 -1.62
N ALA A 13 -47.70 50.34 -0.91
CA ALA A 13 -46.54 50.08 -0.05
C ALA A 13 -45.32 49.71 -0.92
N LEU A 14 -44.21 50.43 -0.76
CA LEU A 14 -42.90 50.05 -1.30
C LEU A 14 -42.42 48.77 -0.59
N ALA A 15 -42.17 47.70 -1.35
CA ALA A 15 -41.36 46.58 -0.88
C ALA A 15 -39.96 46.69 -1.51
N LEU A 16 -38.96 47.12 -0.71
CA LEU A 16 -37.56 46.94 -1.07
C LEU A 16 -37.19 45.46 -0.85
N ALA A 17 -37.05 44.69 -1.93
CA ALA A 17 -36.42 43.37 -1.87
C ALA A 17 -34.90 43.55 -1.86
N ALA A 18 -34.28 43.45 -0.68
CA ALA A 18 -32.83 43.32 -0.58
C ALA A 18 -32.45 41.87 -0.94
N ALA A 19 -31.95 41.66 -2.16
CA ALA A 19 -31.36 40.38 -2.56
C ALA A 19 -30.01 40.20 -1.85
N GLY A 20 -29.99 39.43 -0.76
CA GLY A 20 -28.75 39.02 -0.10
C GLY A 20 -28.00 37.99 -0.94
N LEU A 21 -26.84 38.36 -1.46
CA LEU A 21 -25.95 37.45 -2.18
C LEU A 21 -25.21 36.57 -1.15
N VAL A 22 -25.65 35.32 -0.99
CA VAL A 22 -24.95 34.34 -0.16
C VAL A 22 -23.78 33.78 -0.95
N LEU A 23 -22.56 34.25 -0.69
CA LEU A 23 -21.33 33.64 -1.20
C LEU A 23 -21.10 32.31 -0.45
N SER A 24 -21.57 31.21 -1.01
CA SER A 24 -21.17 29.87 -0.57
C SER A 24 -19.71 29.63 -0.96
N THR A 25 -18.77 29.84 -0.05
CA THR A 25 -17.39 29.40 -0.22
C THR A 25 -17.37 27.88 -0.19
N ALA A 26 -17.39 27.23 -1.36
CA ALA A 26 -17.16 25.80 -1.48
C ALA A 26 -15.72 25.52 -1.01
N THR A 27 -15.58 24.95 0.19
CA THR A 27 -14.31 24.38 0.63
C THR A 27 -14.08 23.12 -0.21
N ALA A 28 -13.26 23.26 -1.25
CA ALA A 28 -12.71 22.11 -1.95
C ALA A 28 -11.93 21.29 -0.90
N HIS A 29 -12.51 20.18 -0.45
CA HIS A 29 -11.81 19.23 0.40
C HIS A 29 -10.75 18.59 -0.48
N ALA A 30 -9.51 19.08 -0.37
CA ALA A 30 -8.37 18.42 -0.98
C ALA A 30 -8.36 16.96 -0.49
N ALA A 31 -8.23 16.01 -1.43
CA ALA A 31 -8.03 14.63 -1.06
C ALA A 31 -6.82 14.55 -0.12
N PRO A 32 -6.89 13.72 0.95
CA PRO A 32 -5.74 13.55 1.84
C PRO A 32 -4.53 13.13 1.00
N ALA A 33 -3.39 13.80 1.23
CA ALA A 33 -2.15 13.46 0.56
C ALA A 33 -1.76 12.01 0.90
N ALA A 34 -1.19 11.31 -0.07
CA ALA A 34 -0.63 9.98 0.14
C ALA A 34 0.39 10.02 1.29
N SER A 35 0.29 9.07 2.21
CA SER A 35 1.21 8.92 3.35
C SER A 35 2.43 8.06 3.02
N CYS A 36 2.38 7.32 1.91
CA CYS A 36 3.47 6.55 1.32
C CYS A 36 3.70 7.02 -0.12
N SER A 37 4.89 6.78 -0.66
CA SER A 37 5.30 7.22 -1.99
C SER A 37 5.47 6.06 -2.98
N GLN A 38 4.98 6.27 -4.20
CA GLN A 38 5.26 5.39 -5.34
C GLN A 38 6.62 5.68 -6.01
N SER A 39 7.37 6.68 -5.56
CA SER A 39 8.67 7.07 -6.17
C SER A 39 9.75 5.99 -6.08
N TYR A 40 9.55 4.98 -5.22
CA TYR A 40 10.51 3.89 -4.98
C TYR A 40 10.22 2.65 -5.80
N LEU A 41 9.09 2.61 -6.53
CA LEU A 41 8.72 1.44 -7.32
C LEU A 41 9.87 1.04 -8.27
N PRO A 42 10.19 -0.26 -8.36
CA PRO A 42 9.37 -1.40 -7.93
C PRO A 42 9.62 -1.86 -6.47
N LEU A 43 10.25 -1.04 -5.63
CA LEU A 43 10.37 -1.26 -4.19
C LEU A 43 9.23 -0.53 -3.44
N PRO A 44 8.87 -0.97 -2.22
CA PRO A 44 8.01 -0.17 -1.36
C PRO A 44 8.69 1.13 -0.93
N ASP A 45 7.89 2.06 -0.41
CA ASP A 45 8.41 3.21 0.32
C ASP A 45 9.13 2.75 1.60
N PRO A 46 10.44 3.03 1.76
CA PRO A 46 11.22 2.57 2.92
C PRO A 46 10.79 3.20 4.25
N VAL A 47 10.04 4.31 4.24
CA VAL A 47 9.46 4.91 5.45
C VAL A 47 8.23 4.12 5.89
N CYS A 48 7.39 3.69 4.94
CA CYS A 48 6.19 2.91 5.24
C CYS A 48 6.52 1.44 5.52
N GLN A 49 7.41 0.85 4.74
CA GLN A 49 7.84 -0.53 4.86
C GLN A 49 9.38 -0.64 4.92
N PRO A 50 9.99 -0.37 6.08
CA PRO A 50 11.43 -0.58 6.28
C PRO A 50 11.84 -2.07 6.31
N GLY A 51 10.88 -2.99 6.31
CA GLY A 51 11.08 -4.41 6.53
C GLY A 51 10.99 -4.77 8.02
N ALA A 52 10.52 -6.00 8.29
CA ALA A 52 10.49 -6.56 9.64
C ALA A 52 10.74 -8.08 9.58
N TYR A 53 11.34 -8.63 10.62
CA TYR A 53 11.75 -10.04 10.66
C TYR A 53 10.89 -10.85 11.63
N ASN A 54 10.67 -12.13 11.30
CA ASN A 54 10.11 -13.10 12.23
C ASN A 54 11.21 -13.49 13.24
N PRO A 55 11.03 -13.25 14.55
CA PRO A 55 12.04 -13.54 15.57
C PRO A 55 12.35 -15.04 15.71
N ASP A 56 11.44 -15.92 15.27
CA ASP A 56 11.64 -17.38 15.30
C ASP A 56 12.61 -17.85 14.20
N VAL A 57 12.89 -17.01 13.20
CA VAL A 57 13.78 -17.33 12.08
C VAL A 57 15.13 -16.63 12.27
N THR A 58 16.11 -17.43 12.64
CA THR A 58 17.51 -17.05 12.81
C THR A 58 18.38 -18.02 12.02
N GLN A 59 19.65 -17.70 11.82
CA GLN A 59 20.59 -18.62 11.18
C GLN A 59 20.63 -20.00 11.87
N ALA A 60 20.43 -20.06 13.18
CA ALA A 60 20.43 -21.30 13.95
C ALA A 60 19.13 -22.12 13.77
N THR A 61 18.01 -21.48 13.39
CA THR A 61 16.70 -22.12 13.29
C THR A 61 16.26 -22.39 11.85
N ILE A 62 17.04 -22.01 10.83
CA ILE A 62 16.65 -22.18 9.41
C ILE A 62 16.34 -23.64 9.04
N GLY A 63 17.06 -24.60 9.62
CA GLY A 63 16.85 -26.04 9.40
C GLY A 63 15.53 -26.58 9.96
N SER A 64 14.88 -25.84 10.85
CA SER A 64 13.55 -26.15 11.40
C SER A 64 12.46 -25.17 10.94
N THR A 65 12.82 -24.17 10.14
CA THR A 65 11.92 -23.10 9.67
C THR A 65 11.95 -22.99 8.15
N ILE A 66 12.56 -21.95 7.59
CA ILE A 66 12.50 -21.60 6.15
C ILE A 66 13.05 -22.69 5.22
N CYS A 67 13.91 -23.59 5.71
CA CYS A 67 14.45 -24.71 4.95
C CYS A 67 13.65 -26.01 5.10
N VAL A 68 12.53 -25.98 5.83
CA VAL A 68 11.58 -27.09 5.92
C VAL A 68 10.45 -26.87 4.93
N SER A 69 10.17 -27.89 4.11
CA SER A 69 9.07 -27.85 3.14
C SER A 69 7.73 -27.55 3.83
N GLY A 70 6.97 -26.60 3.29
CA GLY A 70 5.66 -26.21 3.81
C GLY A 70 5.67 -25.28 5.02
N TRP A 71 6.83 -24.91 5.58
CA TRP A 71 6.88 -24.05 6.77
C TRP A 71 6.21 -22.69 6.56
N THR A 72 6.43 -22.03 5.41
CA THR A 72 5.83 -20.71 5.13
C THR A 72 4.30 -20.75 5.13
N SER A 73 3.69 -21.87 4.72
CA SER A 73 2.24 -22.07 4.80
C SER A 73 1.69 -22.07 6.22
N THR A 74 2.51 -22.40 7.22
CA THR A 74 2.08 -22.44 8.63
C THR A 74 2.07 -21.05 9.28
N VAL A 75 2.88 -20.11 8.76
CA VAL A 75 3.01 -18.74 9.28
C VAL A 75 2.32 -17.68 8.42
N ARG A 76 1.97 -18.02 7.17
CA ARG A 76 1.34 -17.09 6.22
C ARG A 76 0.07 -16.47 6.83
N PRO A 77 -0.08 -15.13 6.79
CA PRO A 77 -1.29 -14.49 7.28
C PRO A 77 -2.53 -14.92 6.45
N PRO A 78 -3.71 -15.06 7.07
CA PRO A 78 -4.92 -15.34 6.33
C PRO A 78 -5.34 -14.14 5.48
N THR A 79 -6.08 -14.37 4.40
CA THR A 79 -6.61 -13.29 3.53
C THR A 79 -7.57 -12.36 4.24
N SER A 80 -8.22 -12.81 5.32
CA SER A 80 -9.02 -11.95 6.20
C SER A 80 -8.20 -10.86 6.90
N TYR A 81 -6.88 -11.05 7.01
CA TYR A 81 -5.95 -10.02 7.47
C TYR A 81 -5.41 -9.17 6.32
N THR A 82 -4.91 -9.81 5.25
CA THR A 82 -4.20 -9.10 4.18
C THR A 82 -5.11 -8.29 3.25
N ASN A 83 -6.34 -8.73 2.99
CA ASN A 83 -7.26 -7.99 2.11
C ASN A 83 -7.61 -6.58 2.62
N PRO A 84 -8.06 -6.38 3.88
CA PRO A 84 -8.33 -5.03 4.37
C PRO A 84 -7.07 -4.16 4.46
N LEU A 85 -5.92 -4.76 4.82
CA LEU A 85 -4.63 -4.05 4.85
C LEU A 85 -4.26 -3.52 3.46
N LYS A 86 -4.38 -4.35 2.43
CA LYS A 86 -4.14 -3.99 1.04
C LYS A 86 -4.98 -2.80 0.59
N VAL A 87 -6.28 -2.80 0.89
CA VAL A 87 -7.18 -1.69 0.55
C VAL A 87 -6.74 -0.39 1.23
N GLN A 88 -6.40 -0.46 2.51
CA GLN A 88 -5.88 0.70 3.26
C GLN A 88 -4.59 1.22 2.63
N GLN A 89 -3.65 0.34 2.31
CA GLN A 89 -2.35 0.73 1.81
C GLN A 89 -2.37 1.20 0.35
N ILE A 90 -3.27 0.66 -0.49
CA ILE A 90 -3.49 1.19 -1.85
C ILE A 90 -3.84 2.68 -1.78
N THR A 91 -4.70 3.05 -0.82
CA THR A 91 -5.02 4.46 -0.53
C THR A 91 -3.82 5.22 0.03
N ALA A 92 -3.08 4.62 0.96
CA ALA A 92 -1.91 5.24 1.59
C ALA A 92 -0.80 5.58 0.59
N TYR A 93 -0.57 4.72 -0.41
CA TYR A 93 0.36 4.94 -1.51
C TYR A 93 -0.16 5.92 -2.57
N GLY A 94 -1.45 6.28 -2.52
CA GLY A 94 -2.07 7.18 -3.49
C GLY A 94 -2.14 6.61 -4.90
N TYR A 95 -2.30 5.29 -5.04
CA TYR A 95 -2.47 4.68 -6.36
C TYR A 95 -3.77 5.17 -7.00
N SER A 96 -3.69 5.56 -8.28
CA SER A 96 -4.88 5.92 -9.05
C SER A 96 -5.71 4.70 -9.43
N ASP A 97 -5.05 3.56 -9.66
CA ASP A 97 -5.72 2.27 -9.82
C ASP A 97 -5.97 1.66 -8.44
N THR A 98 -7.25 1.48 -8.09
CA THR A 98 -7.66 0.91 -6.80
C THR A 98 -8.18 -0.52 -6.93
N SER A 99 -8.03 -1.15 -8.10
CA SER A 99 -8.37 -2.54 -8.30
C SER A 99 -7.45 -3.45 -7.48
N THR A 100 -7.99 -4.05 -6.42
CA THR A 100 -7.19 -4.93 -5.54
C THR A 100 -6.61 -6.17 -6.23
N ALA A 101 -7.07 -6.50 -7.44
CA ALA A 101 -6.55 -7.61 -8.24
C ALA A 101 -5.18 -7.28 -8.85
N ASP A 102 -4.90 -6.00 -9.09
CA ASP A 102 -3.67 -5.51 -9.70
C ASP A 102 -2.52 -5.37 -8.69
N TYR A 103 -2.78 -5.70 -7.41
CA TYR A 103 -1.81 -5.68 -6.31
C TYR A 103 -1.78 -6.97 -5.50
N GLU A 104 -0.58 -7.44 -5.20
CA GLU A 104 -0.31 -8.45 -4.18
C GLU A 104 -0.11 -7.77 -2.83
N GLU A 105 -0.66 -8.31 -1.75
CA GLU A 105 -0.26 -7.88 -0.41
C GLU A 105 0.96 -8.71 -0.03
N ASP A 106 2.15 -8.15 -0.24
CA ASP A 106 3.38 -8.92 -0.26
C ASP A 106 4.39 -8.44 0.78
N HIS A 107 5.30 -9.34 1.13
CA HIS A 107 6.35 -9.10 2.08
C HIS A 107 7.59 -8.45 1.42
N LEU A 108 8.14 -7.36 1.97
CA LEU A 108 9.43 -6.82 1.52
C LEU A 108 10.56 -7.84 1.78
N VAL A 109 10.64 -8.33 3.01
CA VAL A 109 11.45 -9.50 3.35
C VAL A 109 10.53 -10.70 3.28
N PRO A 110 10.72 -11.66 2.35
CA PRO A 110 9.78 -12.76 2.16
C PRO A 110 9.74 -13.69 3.37
N LEU A 111 8.63 -14.43 3.52
CA LEU A 111 8.52 -15.50 4.52
C LEU A 111 9.65 -16.53 4.35
N GLU A 112 10.08 -16.74 3.12
CA GLU A 112 11.16 -17.62 2.68
C GLU A 112 12.53 -17.20 3.22
N LEU A 113 12.68 -15.95 3.65
CA LEU A 113 13.84 -15.42 4.37
C LEU A 113 13.47 -14.99 5.80
N GLY A 114 12.33 -15.46 6.31
CA GLY A 114 11.86 -15.20 7.66
C GLY A 114 11.49 -13.75 7.90
N GLY A 115 10.82 -13.10 6.94
CA GLY A 115 10.12 -11.84 7.18
C GLY A 115 8.97 -12.00 8.17
N ALA A 116 8.61 -10.91 8.84
CA ALA A 116 7.49 -10.89 9.78
C ALA A 116 6.17 -11.14 9.02
N PRO A 117 5.35 -12.12 9.43
CA PRO A 117 4.21 -12.54 8.62
C PRO A 117 3.07 -11.53 8.62
N ARG A 118 2.93 -10.74 9.69
CA ARG A 118 1.79 -9.82 9.89
C ARG A 118 2.20 -8.38 10.13
N ASP A 119 3.48 -8.04 10.23
CA ASP A 119 3.88 -6.65 10.52
C ASP A 119 3.63 -5.77 9.28
N PRO A 120 2.79 -4.71 9.37
CA PRO A 120 2.57 -3.79 8.25
C PRO A 120 3.84 -3.07 7.76
N LYS A 121 4.91 -3.03 8.56
CA LYS A 121 6.23 -2.53 8.15
C LYS A 121 6.96 -3.48 7.20
N ASN A 122 6.48 -4.70 7.06
CA ASN A 122 6.99 -5.68 6.10
C ASN A 122 5.99 -5.99 4.99
N LEU A 123 4.76 -5.44 5.04
CA LEU A 123 3.68 -5.75 4.11
C LEU A 123 3.27 -4.52 3.31
N TRP A 124 3.15 -4.67 1.99
CA TRP A 124 2.75 -3.59 1.10
C TRP A 124 1.95 -4.09 -0.12
N PRO A 125 1.15 -3.22 -0.77
CA PRO A 125 0.45 -3.52 -2.00
C PRO A 125 1.43 -3.47 -3.18
N GLU A 126 2.11 -4.58 -3.44
CA GLU A 126 3.05 -4.74 -4.54
C GLU A 126 2.32 -4.82 -5.89
N PRO A 127 2.63 -3.95 -6.86
CA PRO A 127 2.03 -4.01 -8.19
C PRO A 127 2.33 -5.33 -8.92
N ARG A 128 1.27 -5.96 -9.45
CA ARG A 128 1.41 -7.10 -10.37
C ARG A 128 1.78 -6.67 -11.79
N TYR A 129 1.46 -5.44 -12.17
CA TYR A 129 1.82 -4.85 -13.45
C TYR A 129 3.27 -4.36 -13.46
N SER A 130 3.81 -4.14 -14.67
CA SER A 130 5.20 -3.71 -14.84
C SER A 130 5.42 -2.31 -14.27
N THR A 131 6.30 -2.20 -13.28
CA THR A 131 6.81 -0.95 -12.70
C THR A 131 8.33 -0.99 -12.72
N GLY A 132 8.99 0.03 -13.27
CA GLY A 132 10.45 0.01 -13.44
C GLY A 132 10.98 -1.17 -14.29
N GLY A 133 10.15 -1.76 -15.17
CA GLY A 133 10.51 -2.96 -15.94
C GLY A 133 10.58 -4.24 -15.09
N LYS A 134 9.85 -4.27 -13.98
CA LYS A 134 9.75 -5.39 -13.04
C LYS A 134 8.31 -5.61 -12.60
N THR A 135 7.98 -6.82 -12.18
CA THR A 135 6.68 -7.21 -11.60
C THR A 135 6.89 -7.98 -10.29
N ALA A 136 5.83 -8.15 -9.51
CA ALA A 136 5.83 -9.05 -8.34
C ALA A 136 6.44 -10.44 -8.65
N GLY A 137 6.09 -11.03 -9.79
CA GLY A 137 6.66 -12.33 -10.21
C GLY A 137 8.17 -12.31 -10.48
N ASN A 138 8.76 -11.15 -10.79
CA ASN A 138 10.22 -11.03 -10.86
C ASN A 138 10.84 -11.08 -9.46
N LYS A 139 10.20 -10.45 -8.47
CA LYS A 139 10.63 -10.53 -7.07
C LYS A 139 10.51 -11.96 -6.53
N ASP A 140 9.42 -12.68 -6.81
CA ASP A 140 9.27 -14.12 -6.46
C ASP A 140 10.48 -14.96 -6.91
N THR A 141 11.02 -14.67 -8.10
CA THR A 141 12.20 -15.39 -8.63
C THR A 141 13.45 -15.09 -7.80
N VAL A 142 13.64 -13.82 -7.39
CA VAL A 142 14.74 -13.41 -6.50
C VAL A 142 14.61 -14.08 -5.14
N GLU A 143 13.41 -14.06 -4.55
CA GLU A 143 13.13 -14.66 -3.24
C GLU A 143 13.44 -16.16 -3.21
N ASN A 144 12.97 -16.89 -4.24
CA ASN A 144 13.21 -18.33 -4.35
C ASN A 144 14.70 -18.67 -4.50
N LYS A 145 15.45 -17.86 -5.27
CA LYS A 145 16.91 -18.03 -5.43
C LYS A 145 17.64 -17.75 -4.12
N LEU A 146 17.34 -16.64 -3.44
CA LEU A 146 17.95 -16.31 -2.15
C LEU A 146 17.63 -17.35 -1.08
N LYS A 147 16.39 -17.81 -0.99
CA LYS A 147 16.00 -18.91 -0.09
C LYS A 147 16.85 -20.15 -0.34
N SER A 148 16.97 -20.55 -1.61
CA SER A 148 17.75 -21.73 -2.00
C SER A 148 19.22 -21.55 -1.61
N ALA A 149 19.79 -20.37 -1.87
CA ALA A 149 21.17 -20.06 -1.49
C ALA A 149 21.38 -20.12 0.03
N VAL A 150 20.46 -19.57 0.83
CA VAL A 150 20.52 -19.64 2.29
C VAL A 150 20.42 -21.08 2.79
N CYS A 151 19.45 -21.85 2.28
CA CYS A 151 19.25 -23.24 2.70
C CYS A 151 20.38 -24.19 2.25
N ASN A 152 21.11 -23.82 1.20
CA ASN A 152 22.32 -24.52 0.75
C ASN A 152 23.61 -24.01 1.43
N GLY A 153 23.52 -23.03 2.33
CA GLY A 153 24.66 -22.43 3.02
C GLY A 153 25.58 -21.59 2.13
N GLN A 154 25.12 -21.17 0.94
CA GLN A 154 25.87 -20.34 0.01
C GLN A 154 25.91 -18.87 0.45
N VAL A 155 24.86 -18.41 1.13
CA VAL A 155 24.70 -17.04 1.64
C VAL A 155 24.16 -17.09 3.06
N GLY A 156 24.64 -16.22 3.95
CA GLY A 156 24.08 -16.08 5.29
C GLY A 156 22.67 -15.50 5.26
N LEU A 157 21.79 -15.94 6.17
CA LEU A 157 20.41 -15.45 6.25
C LEU A 157 20.34 -13.93 6.34
N ASP A 158 21.18 -13.32 7.17
CA ASP A 158 21.18 -11.87 7.38
C ASP A 158 21.72 -11.10 6.17
N ASP A 159 22.65 -11.68 5.39
CA ASP A 159 23.13 -11.07 4.14
C ASP A 159 22.02 -11.06 3.08
N ALA A 160 21.31 -12.19 2.93
CA ALA A 160 20.17 -12.28 2.03
C ALA A 160 19.04 -11.32 2.42
N ARG A 161 18.72 -11.23 3.73
CA ARG A 161 17.73 -10.28 4.27
C ARG A 161 18.11 -8.83 4.02
N ARG A 162 19.37 -8.45 4.26
CA ARG A 162 19.86 -7.09 3.99
C ARG A 162 19.77 -6.77 2.51
N ALA A 163 20.21 -7.68 1.65
CA ALA A 163 20.22 -7.48 0.21
C ALA A 163 18.81 -7.25 -0.34
N ILE A 164 17.85 -8.12 0.02
CA ILE A 164 16.47 -8.00 -0.49
C ILE A 164 15.72 -6.78 0.07
N ALA A 165 15.90 -6.46 1.35
CA ALA A 165 15.26 -5.30 1.97
C ALA A 165 15.84 -3.97 1.46
N THR A 166 17.10 -3.95 1.05
CA THR A 166 17.75 -2.75 0.48
C THR A 166 17.30 -2.54 -0.95
N ASP A 167 17.46 -3.56 -1.79
CA ASP A 167 17.05 -3.54 -3.19
C ASP A 167 16.98 -4.96 -3.74
N TRP A 168 15.77 -5.50 -3.75
CA TRP A 168 15.50 -6.82 -4.29
C TRP A 168 15.90 -6.96 -5.76
N THR A 169 15.92 -5.87 -6.55
CA THR A 169 16.27 -5.93 -7.98
C THR A 169 17.76 -6.21 -8.22
N THR A 170 18.61 -5.92 -7.24
CA THR A 170 20.06 -6.15 -7.27
C THR A 170 20.54 -7.20 -6.28
N ALA A 171 19.66 -7.70 -5.40
CA ALA A 171 20.01 -8.60 -4.30
C ALA A 171 20.79 -9.86 -4.73
N LEU A 172 20.42 -10.47 -5.85
CA LEU A 172 21.14 -11.61 -6.41
C LEU A 172 22.59 -11.26 -6.77
N SER A 173 22.81 -10.12 -7.42
CA SER A 173 24.15 -9.65 -7.76
C SER A 173 24.97 -9.32 -6.52
N VAL A 174 24.38 -8.66 -5.53
CA VAL A 174 25.05 -8.26 -4.29
C VAL A 174 25.46 -9.48 -3.46
N THR A 175 24.64 -10.52 -3.47
CA THR A 175 24.92 -11.77 -2.73
C THR A 175 25.71 -12.80 -3.53
N GLY A 176 25.98 -12.55 -4.81
CA GLY A 176 26.67 -13.50 -5.70
C GLY A 176 25.85 -14.73 -6.07
N VAL A 177 24.52 -14.66 -5.95
CA VAL A 177 23.58 -15.76 -6.27
C VAL A 177 23.15 -15.65 -7.73
N GLY A 178 23.48 -16.66 -8.54
CA GLY A 178 23.16 -16.73 -9.98
C GLY A 178 22.06 -17.72 -10.30
#